data_AF-A0A1F6G7C1-F1
#
_entry.id   AF-A0A1F6G7C1-F1
#
_cell.length_a   1.000
_cell.length_b   1.000
_cell.length_c   1.000
_cell.angle_alpha   90.00
_cell.angle_beta   90.00
_cell.angle_gamma   90.00
#
_symmetry.space_group_name_H-M   'P 1'
#
loop_
_entity.id
_entity.type
_entity.pdbx_description
1 polymer ?
#
loop_
_entity_poly.entity_id
_entity_poly.type
_entity_poly.pdbx_seq_one_letter_code
_entity_poly.pdbx_strand_id
1 'polypeptide(L)'
;MADPLQIAPEKLYDVLSPIVKANCQRLMVNFSKALGVDISSSGWNFIIDNRQAVDFYKPFTLSNDWESFDAFFKGEKDLFMYMEQPVMGIVSKPAKFWVFFDPKIAVAYFSRQTERPKDFGPAVIKKYPRPAMTGPIIRQVQDILADKSERLNNMIKKVEIYYAVADMYLPEAEAKDFQGSMKQSLLAIALAESQSLQRDITDSGVTPANLEKRLNGMFKLCMRFYGRGNDREKDGLKVLLSPKIEHRKKALELVERRLASDLGH
;
A
#
# COMPACT_ATOMS: atom_id res chain seq x y z
N MET A 1 -11.27 12.12 20.63
CA MET A 1 -10.10 11.23 20.52
C MET A 1 -9.85 11.02 19.03
N ALA A 2 -8.70 11.43 18.51
CA ALA A 2 -8.37 11.22 17.10
C ALA A 2 -8.14 9.72 16.86
N ASP A 3 -8.74 9.19 15.79
CA ASP A 3 -8.60 7.80 15.38
C ASP A 3 -7.11 7.48 15.13
N PRO A 4 -6.47 6.53 15.85
CA PRO A 4 -5.03 6.32 15.82
C PRO A 4 -4.45 5.82 14.48
N LEU A 5 -5.27 5.72 13.43
CA LEU A 5 -4.90 5.19 12.10
C LEU A 5 -5.04 6.21 10.96
N GLN A 6 -5.11 7.51 11.24
CA GLN A 6 -5.18 8.51 10.17
C GLN A 6 -3.85 8.59 9.40
N ILE A 7 -3.75 7.82 8.30
CA ILE A 7 -2.66 7.91 7.33
C ILE A 7 -2.86 9.21 6.53
N ALA A 8 -1.80 10.01 6.41
CA ALA A 8 -1.84 11.19 5.56
C ALA A 8 -2.17 10.79 4.10
N PRO A 9 -3.09 11.46 3.39
CA PRO A 9 -3.53 11.08 2.05
C PRO A 9 -2.39 10.85 1.05
N GLU A 10 -1.32 11.64 1.15
CA GLU A 10 -0.15 11.54 0.26
C GLU A 10 0.57 10.20 0.43
N LYS A 11 0.73 9.73 1.68
CA LYS A 11 1.35 8.43 1.97
C LYS A 11 0.50 7.27 1.49
N LEU A 12 -0.82 7.45 1.52
CA LEU A 12 -1.75 6.46 1.04
C LEU A 12 -1.69 6.36 -0.49
N TYR A 13 -1.59 7.50 -1.18
CA TYR A 13 -1.35 7.55 -2.61
C TYR A 13 -0.04 6.86 -3.00
N ASP A 14 1.05 7.06 -2.26
CA ASP A 14 2.34 6.41 -2.53
C ASP A 14 2.24 4.88 -2.49
N VAL A 15 1.41 4.32 -1.61
CA VAL A 15 1.23 2.86 -1.48
C VAL A 15 0.25 2.30 -2.53
N LEU A 16 -0.88 2.98 -2.74
CA LEU A 16 -1.97 2.46 -3.57
C LEU A 16 -1.79 2.79 -5.06
N SER A 17 -1.16 3.91 -5.42
CA SER A 17 -0.96 4.32 -6.82
C SER A 17 -0.16 3.27 -7.63
N PRO A 18 0.95 2.69 -7.13
CA PRO A 18 1.63 1.59 -7.81
C PRO A 18 0.74 0.36 -8.03
N ILE A 19 -0.12 0.03 -7.07
CA ILE A 19 -1.05 -1.11 -7.15
C ILE A 19 -2.11 -0.88 -8.23
N VAL A 20 -2.70 0.32 -8.27
CA VAL A 20 -3.66 0.73 -9.31
C VAL A 20 -3.00 0.64 -10.67
N LYS A 21 -1.81 1.24 -10.84
CA LYS A 21 -1.08 1.22 -12.12
C LYS A 21 -0.76 -0.19 -12.58
N ALA A 22 -0.29 -1.06 -11.69
CA ALA A 22 -0.01 -2.46 -12.02
C ALA A 22 -1.27 -3.23 -12.43
N ASN A 23 -2.40 -3.02 -11.74
CA ASN A 23 -3.66 -3.67 -12.10
C ASN A 23 -4.20 -3.17 -13.43
N CYS A 24 -4.13 -1.86 -13.67
CA CYS A 24 -4.42 -1.25 -14.96
C CYS A 24 -3.59 -1.93 -16.07
N GLN A 25 -2.27 -1.98 -15.94
CA GLN A 25 -1.41 -2.63 -16.94
C GLN A 25 -1.78 -4.10 -17.19
N ARG A 26 -2.09 -4.86 -16.14
CA ARG A 26 -2.52 -6.26 -16.24
C ARG A 26 -3.83 -6.38 -17.01
N LEU A 27 -4.81 -5.52 -16.73
CA LEU A 27 -6.09 -5.50 -17.43
C LEU A 27 -5.88 -5.18 -18.91
N MET A 28 -5.09 -4.17 -19.22
CA MET A 28 -4.68 -3.85 -20.59
C MET A 28 -4.15 -5.07 -21.32
N VAL A 29 -3.18 -5.79 -20.75
CA VAL A 29 -2.57 -6.97 -21.36
C VAL A 29 -3.60 -8.09 -21.58
N ASN A 30 -4.47 -8.35 -20.58
CA ASN A 30 -5.50 -9.37 -20.70
C ASN A 30 -6.48 -9.05 -21.83
N PHE A 31 -6.84 -7.77 -21.97
CA PHE A 31 -7.70 -7.32 -23.06
C PHE A 31 -6.99 -7.32 -24.42
N SER A 32 -5.71 -6.93 -24.49
CA SER A 32 -4.91 -7.03 -25.72
C SER A 32 -4.99 -8.45 -26.27
N LYS A 33 -4.82 -9.43 -25.39
CA LYS A 33 -4.89 -10.86 -25.72
C LYS A 33 -6.29 -11.28 -26.17
N ALA A 34 -7.33 -10.87 -25.44
CA ALA A 34 -8.71 -11.23 -25.74
C ALA A 34 -9.20 -10.67 -27.09
N LEU A 35 -8.72 -9.49 -27.47
CA LEU A 35 -9.11 -8.82 -28.72
C LEU A 35 -8.17 -9.13 -29.89
N GLY A 36 -7.00 -9.74 -29.62
CA GLY A 36 -5.97 -9.96 -30.65
C GLY A 36 -5.36 -8.66 -31.17
N VAL A 37 -5.38 -7.58 -30.38
CA VAL A 37 -4.85 -6.26 -30.75
C VAL A 37 -3.91 -5.76 -29.66
N ASP A 38 -2.74 -5.25 -30.05
CA ASP A 38 -1.82 -4.62 -29.09
C ASP A 38 -2.32 -3.23 -28.71
N ILE A 39 -2.82 -3.13 -27.49
CA ILE A 39 -3.28 -1.88 -26.89
C ILE A 39 -2.35 -1.39 -25.78
N SER A 40 -1.12 -1.93 -25.66
CA SER A 40 -0.15 -1.59 -24.62
C SER A 40 0.28 -0.11 -24.61
N SER A 41 0.19 0.58 -25.75
CA SER A 41 0.46 2.02 -25.91
C SER A 41 -0.75 2.92 -25.64
N SER A 42 -1.92 2.34 -25.36
CA SER A 42 -3.17 3.07 -25.18
C SER A 42 -3.20 3.82 -23.85
N GLY A 43 -3.60 5.10 -23.89
CA GLY A 43 -3.73 5.92 -22.68
C GLY A 43 -4.92 5.53 -21.80
N TRP A 44 -4.73 5.64 -20.48
CA TRP A 44 -5.80 5.57 -19.50
C TRP A 44 -6.45 6.94 -19.32
N ASN A 45 -7.76 7.01 -19.49
CA ASN A 45 -8.53 8.23 -19.37
C ASN A 45 -9.57 8.07 -18.26
N PHE A 46 -9.58 9.01 -17.32
CA PHE A 46 -10.51 8.99 -16.20
C PHE A 46 -11.58 10.09 -16.34
N ILE A 47 -12.85 9.70 -16.22
CA ILE A 47 -14.00 10.60 -16.24
C ILE A 47 -14.45 10.82 -14.79
N ILE A 48 -14.45 12.08 -14.34
CA ILE A 48 -14.68 12.48 -12.94
C ILE A 48 -16.02 13.22 -12.81
N ASP A 49 -16.71 13.03 -11.68
CA ASP A 49 -18.03 13.58 -11.31
C ASP A 49 -18.03 14.99 -10.70
N ASN A 50 -16.90 15.69 -10.65
CA ASN A 50 -16.79 16.88 -9.78
C ASN A 50 -16.62 18.18 -10.56
N ARG A 51 -17.00 18.20 -11.83
CA ARG A 51 -16.64 19.27 -12.77
C ARG A 51 -17.78 20.23 -13.05
N GLN A 52 -17.46 21.52 -13.16
CA GLN A 52 -18.35 22.50 -13.76
C GLN A 52 -18.53 22.14 -15.25
N ALA A 53 -19.68 22.51 -15.85
CA ALA A 53 -20.06 22.14 -17.21
C ALA A 53 -18.98 22.38 -18.29
N VAL A 54 -18.04 23.31 -18.04
CA VAL A 54 -16.94 23.71 -18.92
C VAL A 54 -15.77 22.70 -18.95
N ASP A 55 -15.54 21.95 -17.86
CA ASP A 55 -14.41 21.02 -17.76
C ASP A 55 -14.73 19.60 -18.25
N PHE A 56 -15.96 19.36 -18.69
CA PHE A 56 -16.40 18.07 -19.23
C PHE A 56 -15.77 17.70 -20.58
N TYR A 57 -15.09 18.64 -21.26
CA TYR A 57 -14.51 18.37 -22.57
C TYR A 57 -13.16 17.62 -22.53
N LYS A 58 -12.49 17.51 -21.37
CA LYS A 58 -11.16 16.90 -21.27
C LYS A 58 -11.15 15.67 -20.37
N PRO A 59 -10.55 14.53 -20.76
CA PRO A 59 -10.26 13.48 -19.78
C PRO A 59 -9.30 13.99 -18.71
N PHE A 60 -9.41 13.48 -17.48
CA PHE A 60 -8.43 13.77 -16.42
C PHE A 60 -7.48 12.59 -16.26
N THR A 61 -6.28 12.89 -15.77
CA THR A 61 -5.36 11.90 -15.24
C THR A 61 -5.87 11.40 -13.89
N LEU A 62 -5.73 10.09 -13.65
CA LEU A 62 -6.20 9.33 -12.47
C LEU A 62 -5.87 9.92 -11.09
N SER A 63 -4.95 10.88 -10.98
CA SER A 63 -4.36 11.38 -9.74
C SER A 63 -5.24 12.29 -8.87
N ASN A 64 -6.44 12.71 -9.33
CA ASN A 64 -7.12 13.88 -8.76
C ASN A 64 -8.46 13.61 -8.03
N ASP A 65 -8.97 12.36 -7.96
CA ASP A 65 -10.26 12.03 -7.29
C ASP A 65 -10.07 10.96 -6.21
N TRP A 66 -9.27 11.31 -5.20
CA TRP A 66 -8.81 10.34 -4.20
C TRP A 66 -9.91 9.78 -3.30
N GLU A 67 -10.90 10.61 -2.95
CA GLU A 67 -12.03 10.21 -2.11
C GLU A 67 -12.83 9.06 -2.74
N SER A 68 -13.07 9.13 -4.06
CA SER A 68 -13.78 8.07 -4.76
C SER A 68 -12.94 6.78 -4.88
N PHE A 69 -11.61 6.89 -5.00
CA PHE A 69 -10.72 5.73 -4.98
C PHE A 69 -10.69 5.07 -3.61
N ASP A 70 -10.61 5.85 -2.53
CA ASP A 70 -10.71 5.35 -1.16
C ASP A 70 -12.00 4.53 -0.94
N ALA A 71 -13.15 5.09 -1.33
CA ALA A 71 -14.43 4.41 -1.27
C ALA A 71 -14.47 3.12 -2.11
N PHE A 72 -13.82 3.11 -3.29
CA PHE A 72 -13.71 1.90 -4.11
C PHE A 72 -12.86 0.80 -3.47
N PHE A 73 -11.76 1.15 -2.84
CA PHE A 73 -10.93 0.18 -2.13
C PHE A 73 -11.64 -0.37 -0.88
N LYS A 74 -12.43 0.45 -0.18
CA LYS A 74 -13.27 0.02 0.96
C LYS A 74 -14.48 -0.83 0.55
N GLY A 75 -14.99 -0.66 -0.67
CA GLY A 75 -16.16 -1.41 -1.18
C GLY A 75 -17.47 -0.69 -1.03
N GLU A 76 -17.35 0.60 -0.79
CA GLU A 76 -18.46 1.53 -0.68
C GLU A 76 -18.83 2.07 -2.07
N LYS A 77 -17.93 1.97 -3.06
CA LYS A 77 -18.14 2.46 -4.42
C LYS A 77 -17.66 1.45 -5.46
N ASP A 78 -18.41 1.31 -6.55
CA ASP A 78 -17.98 0.55 -7.73
C ASP A 78 -17.21 1.45 -8.69
N LEU A 79 -16.14 0.92 -9.29
CA LEU A 79 -15.48 1.53 -10.44
C LEU A 79 -15.93 0.80 -11.71
N PHE A 80 -16.14 1.54 -12.78
CA PHE A 80 -16.55 1.01 -14.08
C PHE A 80 -15.50 1.32 -15.14
N MET A 81 -15.49 0.51 -16.19
CA MET A 81 -14.60 0.67 -17.32
C MET A 81 -15.31 0.44 -18.65
N TYR A 82 -14.82 1.15 -19.67
CA TYR A 82 -15.18 1.00 -21.06
C TYR A 82 -13.90 1.00 -21.92
N MET A 83 -13.91 0.19 -22.98
CA MET A 83 -12.80 0.12 -23.92
C MET A 83 -13.25 0.57 -25.29
N GLU A 84 -12.63 1.65 -25.76
CA GLU A 84 -12.80 2.12 -27.12
C GLU A 84 -11.85 1.32 -28.03
N GLN A 85 -12.42 0.61 -29.00
CA GLN A 85 -11.67 -0.16 -29.98
C GLN A 85 -10.82 0.77 -30.86
N PRO A 86 -9.65 0.31 -31.33
CA PRO A 86 -8.85 1.10 -32.26
C PRO A 86 -9.58 1.21 -33.60
N VAL A 87 -9.45 2.38 -34.24
CA VAL A 87 -9.98 2.60 -35.59
C VAL A 87 -8.82 2.49 -36.57
N MET A 88 -8.89 1.48 -37.45
CA MET A 88 -7.91 1.28 -38.52
C MET A 88 -8.48 1.86 -39.83
N GLY A 89 -7.77 2.78 -40.46
CA GLY A 89 -8.21 3.46 -41.69
C GLY A 89 -7.32 4.65 -42.07
N ILE A 90 -7.83 5.58 -42.88
CA ILE A 90 -7.12 6.82 -43.30
C ILE A 90 -6.70 7.67 -42.07
N VAL A 91 -7.53 7.65 -41.03
CA VAL A 91 -7.19 8.19 -39.70
C VAL A 91 -7.04 7.00 -38.75
N SER A 92 -5.81 6.74 -38.29
CA SER A 92 -5.54 5.72 -37.28
C SER A 92 -5.77 6.31 -35.89
N LYS A 93 -6.64 5.66 -35.10
CA LYS A 93 -6.84 5.99 -33.68
C LYS A 93 -6.46 4.80 -32.81
N PRO A 94 -5.55 4.97 -31.83
CA PRO A 94 -5.26 3.91 -30.88
C PRO A 94 -6.49 3.63 -30.03
N ALA A 95 -6.55 2.43 -29.45
CA ALA A 95 -7.57 2.10 -28.46
C ALA A 95 -7.46 3.06 -27.26
N LYS A 96 -8.55 3.19 -26.51
CA LYS A 96 -8.55 3.97 -25.26
C LYS A 96 -9.24 3.20 -24.14
N PHE A 97 -8.65 3.31 -22.96
CA PHE A 97 -9.22 2.77 -21.73
C PHE A 97 -9.88 3.90 -20.95
N TRP A 98 -11.18 3.79 -20.77
CA TRP A 98 -11.99 4.75 -20.04
C TRP A 98 -12.40 4.15 -18.70
N VAL A 99 -12.24 4.91 -17.64
CA VAL A 99 -12.62 4.54 -16.28
C VAL A 99 -13.45 5.65 -15.64
N PHE A 100 -14.45 5.27 -14.85
CA PHE A 100 -15.42 6.19 -14.23
C PHE A 100 -16.19 5.54 -13.08
N PHE A 101 -16.61 6.34 -12.10
CA PHE A 101 -17.38 5.85 -10.95
C PHE A 101 -18.90 5.79 -11.16
N ASP A 102 -19.45 6.55 -12.12
CA ASP A 102 -20.88 6.49 -12.48
C ASP A 102 -21.05 6.40 -14.01
N PRO A 103 -21.70 5.34 -14.53
CA PRO A 103 -22.05 5.20 -15.94
C PRO A 103 -22.83 6.38 -16.52
N LYS A 104 -23.68 7.04 -15.74
CA LYS A 104 -24.46 8.20 -16.22
C LYS A 104 -23.57 9.37 -16.61
N ILE A 105 -22.48 9.58 -15.87
CA ILE A 105 -21.48 10.62 -16.17
C ILE A 105 -20.75 10.28 -17.45
N ALA A 106 -20.35 9.02 -17.63
CA ALA A 106 -19.71 8.59 -18.88
C ALA A 106 -20.65 8.79 -20.09
N VAL A 107 -21.94 8.49 -19.94
CA VAL A 107 -22.96 8.77 -20.97
C VAL A 107 -23.03 10.26 -21.28
N ALA A 108 -23.09 11.12 -20.26
CA ALA A 108 -23.13 12.57 -20.44
C ALA A 108 -21.83 13.13 -21.05
N TYR A 109 -20.69 12.56 -20.71
CA TYR A 109 -19.39 12.90 -21.29
C TYR A 109 -19.37 12.57 -22.78
N PHE A 110 -19.63 11.32 -23.16
CA PHE A 110 -19.56 10.88 -24.55
C PHE A 110 -20.64 11.49 -25.44
N SER A 111 -21.83 11.83 -24.90
CA SER A 111 -22.88 12.48 -25.69
C SER A 111 -22.52 13.90 -26.14
N ARG A 112 -21.57 14.56 -25.45
CA ARG A 112 -21.10 15.92 -25.74
C ARG A 112 -19.82 15.94 -26.58
N GLN A 113 -19.20 14.79 -26.85
CA GLN A 113 -18.03 14.70 -27.72
C GLN A 113 -18.44 14.69 -29.19
N THR A 114 -17.76 15.48 -30.01
CA THR A 114 -17.94 15.50 -31.47
C THR A 114 -17.59 14.15 -32.10
N GLU A 115 -16.60 13.46 -31.55
CA GLU A 115 -16.16 12.13 -31.97
C GLU A 115 -16.48 11.07 -30.91
N ARG A 116 -17.77 10.87 -30.62
CA ARG A 116 -18.19 9.84 -29.65
C ARG A 116 -17.89 8.42 -30.17
N PRO A 117 -17.46 7.48 -29.31
CA PRO A 117 -17.38 6.07 -29.68
C PRO A 117 -18.79 5.55 -30.04
N LYS A 118 -18.92 4.92 -31.22
CA LYS A 118 -20.23 4.48 -31.75
C LYS A 118 -20.82 3.29 -30.98
N ASP A 119 -19.95 2.51 -30.37
CA ASP A 119 -20.20 1.29 -29.62
C ASP A 119 -20.45 1.57 -28.13
N PHE A 120 -20.29 2.82 -27.65
CA PHE A 120 -20.51 3.15 -26.25
C PHE A 120 -22.00 2.99 -25.86
N GLY A 121 -22.25 2.16 -24.85
CA GLY A 121 -23.58 1.94 -24.29
C GLY A 121 -23.55 1.01 -23.07
N PRO A 122 -24.67 0.81 -22.35
CA PRO A 122 -24.70 0.03 -21.12
C PRO A 122 -24.14 -1.40 -21.25
N ALA A 123 -24.31 -2.03 -22.41
CA ALA A 123 -23.86 -3.41 -22.67
C ALA A 123 -22.34 -3.58 -22.73
N VAL A 124 -21.58 -2.52 -23.06
CA VAL A 124 -20.11 -2.57 -23.16
C VAL A 124 -19.41 -2.07 -21.90
N ILE A 125 -20.16 -1.46 -20.97
CA ILE A 125 -19.64 -1.01 -19.67
C ILE A 125 -19.47 -2.23 -18.77
N LYS A 126 -18.27 -2.39 -18.22
CA LYS A 126 -17.95 -3.49 -17.30
C LYS A 126 -17.59 -2.91 -15.94
N LYS A 127 -17.94 -3.63 -14.86
CA LYS A 127 -17.37 -3.34 -13.54
C LYS A 127 -15.88 -3.59 -13.57
N TYR A 128 -15.12 -2.61 -13.09
CA TYR A 128 -13.68 -2.72 -12.93
C TYR A 128 -13.40 -3.69 -11.77
N PRO A 129 -12.60 -4.74 -12.00
CA PRO A 129 -12.34 -5.72 -10.96
C PRO A 129 -11.48 -5.09 -9.86
N ARG A 130 -11.85 -5.32 -8.61
CA ARG A 130 -11.05 -4.90 -7.47
C ARG A 130 -9.64 -5.51 -7.59
N PRO A 131 -8.57 -4.70 -7.50
CA PRO A 131 -7.22 -5.22 -7.52
C PRO A 131 -6.99 -6.14 -6.32
N ALA A 132 -6.33 -7.28 -6.56
CA ALA A 132 -5.78 -8.09 -5.48
C ALA A 132 -4.60 -7.34 -4.86
N MET A 133 -4.76 -6.85 -3.63
CA MET A 133 -3.79 -5.96 -2.99
C MET A 133 -2.73 -6.68 -2.16
N THR A 134 -3.04 -7.86 -1.63
CA THR A 134 -2.17 -8.61 -0.71
C THR A 134 -0.77 -8.89 -1.27
N GLY A 135 -0.68 -9.49 -2.46
CA GLY A 135 0.61 -9.78 -3.10
C GLY A 135 1.48 -8.54 -3.36
N PRO A 136 0.94 -7.48 -3.98
CA PRO A 136 1.65 -6.21 -4.16
C PRO A 136 2.10 -5.53 -2.87
N ILE A 137 1.28 -5.53 -1.81
CA ILE A 137 1.64 -4.98 -0.49
C ILE A 137 2.78 -5.81 0.12
N ILE A 138 2.69 -7.13 0.08
CA ILE A 138 3.76 -8.04 0.55
C ILE A 138 5.08 -7.74 -0.17
N ARG A 139 5.05 -7.61 -1.51
CA ARG A 139 6.27 -7.33 -2.29
C ARG A 139 6.90 -5.99 -1.89
N GLN A 140 6.10 -4.93 -1.76
CA GLN A 140 6.62 -3.62 -1.35
C GLN A 140 7.24 -3.66 0.05
N VAL A 141 6.64 -4.41 0.98
CA VAL A 141 7.25 -4.63 2.30
C VAL A 141 8.54 -5.42 2.18
N GLN A 142 8.57 -6.50 1.39
CA GLN A 142 9.79 -7.29 1.15
C GLN A 142 10.91 -6.45 0.55
N ASP A 143 10.61 -5.55 -0.39
CA ASP A 143 11.58 -4.63 -0.98
C ASP A 143 12.16 -3.67 0.08
N ILE A 144 11.34 -3.17 1.00
CA ILE A 144 11.79 -2.35 2.14
C ILE A 144 12.70 -3.14 3.07
N LEU A 145 12.35 -4.40 3.36
CA LEU A 145 13.12 -5.26 4.24
C LEU A 145 14.44 -5.76 3.59
N ALA A 146 14.49 -5.81 2.26
CA ALA A 146 15.69 -6.20 1.51
C ALA A 146 16.69 -5.04 1.32
N ASP A 147 16.27 -3.79 1.53
CA ASP A 147 17.13 -2.62 1.42
C ASP A 147 18.13 -2.54 2.58
N LYS A 148 19.34 -3.05 2.33
CA LYS A 148 20.46 -3.06 3.29
C LYS A 148 20.96 -1.67 3.68
N SER A 149 20.62 -0.63 2.91
CA SER A 149 21.07 0.75 3.16
C SER A 149 20.15 1.48 4.15
N GLU A 150 18.92 1.01 4.30
CA GLU A 150 17.92 1.63 5.16
C GLU A 150 18.19 1.30 6.64
N ARG A 151 17.91 2.25 7.54
CA ARG A 151 18.04 1.99 8.99
C ARG A 151 16.79 1.26 9.49
N LEU A 152 16.93 0.32 10.42
CA LEU A 152 15.79 -0.44 10.98
C LEU A 152 14.60 0.43 11.38
N ASN A 153 14.84 1.54 12.08
CA ASN A 153 13.78 2.47 12.48
C ASN A 153 12.96 3.02 11.32
N ASN A 154 13.63 3.33 10.21
CA ASN A 154 12.98 3.84 9.02
C ASN A 154 12.24 2.71 8.32
N MET A 155 12.80 1.50 8.26
CA MET A 155 12.11 0.30 7.77
C MET A 155 10.82 0.06 8.56
N ILE A 156 10.88 0.04 9.90
CA ILE A 156 9.71 -0.16 10.77
C ILE A 156 8.63 0.88 10.47
N LYS A 157 8.99 2.17 10.42
CA LYS A 157 8.05 3.25 10.10
C LYS A 157 7.41 3.08 8.71
N LYS A 158 8.19 2.68 7.72
CA LYS A 158 7.68 2.43 6.37
C LYS A 158 6.71 1.25 6.39
N VAL A 159 7.11 0.13 6.99
CA VAL A 159 6.28 -1.09 7.10
C VAL A 159 5.00 -0.84 7.90
N GLU A 160 5.03 -0.02 8.95
CA GLU A 160 3.85 0.38 9.72
C GLU A 160 2.76 0.99 8.84
N ILE A 161 3.12 1.77 7.81
CA ILE A 161 2.16 2.34 6.84
C ILE A 161 1.46 1.21 6.07
N TYR A 162 2.20 0.19 5.62
CA TYR A 162 1.62 -0.95 4.89
C TYR A 162 0.70 -1.79 5.75
N TYR A 163 1.01 -1.95 7.04
CA TYR A 163 0.05 -2.60 7.95
C TYR A 163 -1.21 -1.78 8.14
N ALA A 164 -1.11 -0.45 8.28
CA ALA A 164 -2.29 0.39 8.40
C ALA A 164 -3.14 0.33 7.10
N VAL A 165 -2.49 0.31 5.94
CA VAL A 165 -3.15 0.08 4.64
C VAL A 165 -3.81 -1.29 4.59
N ALA A 166 -3.11 -2.35 5.03
CA ALA A 166 -3.67 -3.70 5.07
C ALA A 166 -4.91 -3.77 5.97
N ASP A 167 -4.83 -3.20 7.17
CA ASP A 167 -5.94 -3.18 8.13
C ASP A 167 -7.15 -2.37 7.62
N MET A 168 -6.93 -1.34 6.80
CA MET A 168 -7.99 -0.48 6.26
C MET A 168 -8.65 -1.03 5.00
N TYR A 169 -7.89 -1.71 4.13
CA TYR A 169 -8.34 -2.01 2.76
C TYR A 169 -8.37 -3.49 2.41
N LEU A 170 -7.69 -4.37 3.16
CA LEU A 170 -7.79 -5.81 2.92
C LEU A 170 -8.99 -6.41 3.65
N PRO A 171 -9.68 -7.40 3.05
CA PRO A 171 -10.59 -8.26 3.79
C PRO A 171 -9.89 -8.89 5.00
N GLU A 172 -10.62 -9.13 6.10
CA GLU A 172 -10.03 -9.58 7.37
C GLU A 172 -9.15 -10.82 7.23
N ALA A 173 -9.55 -11.79 6.40
CA ALA A 173 -8.76 -12.99 6.12
C ALA A 173 -7.42 -12.65 5.44
N GLU A 174 -7.46 -11.81 4.41
CA GLU A 174 -6.26 -11.36 3.70
C GLU A 174 -5.35 -10.48 4.57
N ALA A 175 -5.94 -9.64 5.43
CA ALA A 175 -5.21 -8.85 6.41
C ALA A 175 -4.47 -9.77 7.40
N LYS A 176 -5.12 -10.83 7.90
CA LYS A 176 -4.47 -11.83 8.78
C LYS A 176 -3.34 -12.56 8.07
N ASP A 177 -3.54 -12.96 6.82
CA ASP A 177 -2.50 -13.62 6.01
C ASP A 177 -1.30 -12.70 5.76
N PHE A 178 -1.55 -11.42 5.46
CA PHE A 178 -0.51 -10.39 5.35
C PHE A 178 0.26 -10.23 6.67
N GLN A 179 -0.45 -10.06 7.78
CA GLN A 179 0.16 -9.90 9.10
C GLN A 179 1.01 -11.13 9.48
N GLY A 180 0.50 -12.34 9.24
CA GLY A 180 1.23 -13.60 9.48
C GLY A 180 2.49 -13.71 8.62
N SER A 181 2.37 -13.42 7.33
CA SER A 181 3.49 -13.47 6.37
C SER A 181 4.60 -12.49 6.75
N MET A 182 4.25 -11.28 7.15
CA MET A 182 5.21 -10.23 7.48
C MET A 182 5.77 -10.32 8.90
N LYS A 183 5.03 -10.95 9.82
CA LYS A 183 5.48 -11.15 11.21
C LYS A 183 6.82 -11.89 11.24
N GLN A 184 6.96 -12.99 10.51
CA GLN A 184 8.19 -13.79 10.49
C GLN A 184 9.42 -12.98 10.04
N SER A 185 9.30 -12.24 8.93
CA SER A 185 10.40 -11.40 8.43
C SER A 185 10.80 -10.29 9.40
N LEU A 186 9.82 -9.64 10.03
CA LEU A 186 10.09 -8.60 11.02
C LEU A 186 10.70 -9.15 12.31
N LEU A 187 10.25 -10.33 12.77
CA LEU A 187 10.84 -11.00 13.94
C LEU A 187 12.31 -11.37 13.67
N ALA A 188 12.64 -11.88 12.49
CA ALA A 188 14.03 -12.21 12.12
C ALA A 188 14.94 -10.98 12.13
N ILE A 189 14.46 -9.85 11.59
CA ILE A 189 15.21 -8.59 11.60
C ILE A 189 15.34 -8.04 13.02
N ALA A 190 14.27 -8.12 13.82
CA ALA A 190 14.29 -7.71 15.22
C ALA A 190 15.30 -8.53 16.03
N LEU A 191 15.39 -9.83 15.77
CA LEU A 191 16.33 -10.72 16.44
C LEU A 191 17.77 -10.29 16.14
N ALA A 192 18.10 -10.12 14.85
CA ALA A 192 19.42 -9.66 14.43
C ALA A 192 19.80 -8.29 15.01
N GLU A 193 18.86 -7.35 15.05
CA GLU A 193 19.09 -6.04 15.68
C GLU A 193 19.28 -6.17 17.19
N SER A 194 18.51 -7.02 17.88
CA SER A 194 18.64 -7.20 19.33
C SER A 194 20.07 -7.66 19.70
N GLN A 195 20.63 -8.58 18.91
CA GLN A 195 22.00 -9.06 19.05
C GLN A 195 23.05 -7.99 18.72
N SER A 196 22.80 -7.15 17.70
CA SER A 196 23.65 -5.99 17.44
C SER A 196 23.63 -5.02 18.61
N LEU A 197 22.45 -4.65 19.10
CA LEU A 197 22.29 -3.68 20.18
C LEU A 197 22.95 -4.14 21.47
N GLN A 198 22.93 -5.43 21.79
CA GLN A 198 23.64 -5.95 22.97
C GLN A 198 25.16 -5.72 22.90
N ARG A 199 25.75 -5.69 21.70
CA ARG A 199 27.17 -5.35 21.50
C ARG A 199 27.37 -3.83 21.57
N ASP A 200 26.49 -3.10 20.91
CA ASP A 200 26.59 -1.64 20.72
C ASP A 200 26.34 -0.85 22.02
N ILE A 201 25.57 -1.38 22.98
CA ILE A 201 25.30 -0.69 24.26
C ILE A 201 26.55 -0.50 25.13
N THR A 202 27.59 -1.29 24.88
CA THR A 202 28.88 -1.23 25.56
C THR A 202 29.99 -0.65 24.68
N ASP A 203 29.70 -0.34 23.42
CA ASP A 203 30.68 0.17 22.47
C ASP A 203 30.81 1.70 22.58
N SER A 204 32.03 2.17 22.86
CA SER A 204 32.34 3.60 22.95
C SER A 204 32.32 4.33 21.61
N GLY A 205 32.36 3.60 20.48
CA GLY A 205 32.25 4.14 19.13
C GLY A 205 30.83 4.49 18.69
N VAL A 206 29.80 4.06 19.43
CA VAL A 206 28.38 4.31 19.09
C VAL A 206 27.87 5.56 19.79
N THR A 207 27.36 6.52 19.02
CA THR A 207 26.82 7.75 19.60
C THR A 207 25.54 7.47 20.41
N PRO A 208 25.36 8.09 21.59
CA PRO A 208 24.17 7.90 22.43
C PRO A 208 22.86 8.14 21.68
N ALA A 209 22.80 9.19 20.85
CA ALA A 209 21.63 9.51 20.05
C ALA A 209 21.26 8.41 19.03
N ASN A 210 22.27 7.77 18.43
CA ASN A 210 22.02 6.67 17.49
C ASN A 210 21.53 5.41 18.21
N LEU A 211 22.12 5.11 19.38
CA LEU A 211 21.70 4.00 20.22
C LEU A 211 20.25 4.16 20.70
N GLU A 212 19.88 5.34 21.19
CA GLU A 212 18.51 5.65 21.63
C GLU A 212 17.50 5.52 20.49
N LYS A 213 17.86 6.01 19.29
CA LYS A 213 17.02 5.86 18.11
C LYS A 213 16.73 4.38 17.87
N ARG A 214 17.76 3.54 17.82
CA ARG A 214 17.65 2.09 17.55
C ARG A 214 16.85 1.34 18.61
N LEU A 215 17.10 1.60 19.90
CA LEU A 215 16.33 1.05 21.01
C LEU A 215 14.84 1.43 20.93
N ASN A 216 14.51 2.66 20.54
CA ASN A 216 13.13 3.09 20.33
C ASN A 216 12.45 2.34 19.16
N GLY A 217 13.19 2.04 18.10
CA GLY A 217 12.72 1.20 17.00
C GLY A 217 12.37 -0.21 17.47
N MET A 218 13.30 -0.84 18.19
CA MET A 218 13.07 -2.16 18.79
C MET A 218 11.89 -2.17 19.75
N PHE A 219 11.78 -1.15 20.61
CA PHE A 219 10.64 -0.99 21.52
C PHE A 219 9.31 -0.94 20.76
N LYS A 220 9.19 -0.12 19.72
CA LYS A 220 7.96 -0.03 18.92
C LYS A 220 7.59 -1.35 18.25
N LEU A 221 8.58 -2.04 17.69
CA LEU A 221 8.37 -3.32 17.04
C LEU A 221 7.91 -4.40 18.04
N CYS A 222 8.54 -4.46 19.22
CA CYS A 222 8.14 -5.37 20.29
C CYS A 222 6.75 -5.04 20.82
N MET A 223 6.42 -3.76 20.99
CA MET A 223 5.07 -3.31 21.40
C MET A 223 4.00 -3.72 20.39
N ARG A 224 4.33 -3.75 19.10
CA ARG A 224 3.42 -4.22 18.05
C ARG A 224 3.09 -5.70 18.20
N PHE A 225 4.09 -6.54 18.46
CA PHE A 225 3.91 -8.00 18.54
C PHE A 225 3.42 -8.49 19.90
N TYR A 226 3.85 -7.84 20.98
CA TYR A 226 3.65 -8.32 22.35
C TYR A 226 2.89 -7.33 23.24
N GLY A 227 2.75 -6.06 22.84
CA GLY A 227 2.14 -5.03 23.69
C GLY A 227 0.61 -5.03 23.72
N ARG A 228 -0.09 -5.85 22.92
CA ARG A 228 -1.56 -5.88 22.88
C ARG A 228 -2.11 -6.73 24.04
N GLY A 229 -2.75 -6.07 25.01
CA GLY A 229 -3.56 -6.72 26.05
C GLY A 229 -2.84 -7.13 27.34
N ASN A 230 -1.54 -6.83 27.50
CA ASN A 230 -0.78 -7.19 28.69
C ASN A 230 0.07 -6.02 29.21
N ASP A 231 -0.41 -5.33 30.24
CA ASP A 231 0.26 -4.14 30.77
C ASP A 231 1.61 -4.46 31.43
N ARG A 232 1.80 -5.66 31.98
CA ARG A 232 3.10 -6.12 32.49
C ARG A 232 4.13 -6.26 31.38
N GLU A 233 3.72 -6.70 30.20
CA GLU A 233 4.62 -6.79 29.04
C GLU A 233 4.99 -5.41 28.51
N LYS A 234 4.03 -4.47 28.48
CA LYS A 234 4.34 -3.08 28.10
C LYS A 234 5.38 -2.46 29.04
N ASP A 235 5.21 -2.65 30.35
CA ASP A 235 6.14 -2.11 31.35
C ASP A 235 7.51 -2.79 31.29
N GLY A 236 7.55 -4.10 31.00
CA GLY A 236 8.80 -4.81 30.72
C GLY A 236 9.52 -4.30 29.48
N LEU A 237 8.79 -4.02 28.39
CA LEU A 237 9.38 -3.49 27.16
C LEU A 237 9.87 -2.04 27.30
N LYS A 238 9.24 -1.22 28.15
CA LYS A 238 9.73 0.15 28.46
C LYS A 238 11.15 0.16 29.03
N VAL A 239 11.60 -0.94 29.63
CA VAL A 239 12.97 -1.08 30.17
C VAL A 239 14.04 -0.94 29.07
N LEU A 240 13.72 -1.24 27.80
CA LEU A 240 14.60 -0.96 26.65
C LEU A 240 14.99 0.52 26.53
N LEU A 241 14.13 1.42 27.03
CA LEU A 241 14.33 2.87 26.99
C LEU A 241 14.91 3.42 28.30
N SER A 242 15.25 2.56 29.26
CA SER A 242 15.85 2.97 30.54
C SER A 242 17.16 3.75 30.32
N PRO A 243 17.52 4.74 31.14
CA PRO A 243 18.83 5.39 31.03
C PRO A 243 20.00 4.48 31.48
N LYS A 244 19.73 3.35 32.14
CA LYS A 244 20.75 2.46 32.69
C LYS A 244 21.14 1.35 31.70
N ILE A 245 22.43 1.22 31.38
CA ILE A 245 22.96 0.22 30.44
C ILE A 245 22.62 -1.21 30.88
N GLU A 246 22.84 -1.55 32.15
CA GLU A 246 22.51 -2.88 32.71
C GLU A 246 21.04 -3.26 32.53
N HIS A 247 20.13 -2.29 32.63
CA HIS A 247 18.71 -2.51 32.43
C HIS A 247 18.40 -2.78 30.95
N ARG A 248 19.01 -1.99 30.04
CA ARG A 248 18.88 -2.18 28.59
C ARG A 248 19.38 -3.57 28.17
N LYS A 249 20.52 -4.01 28.71
CA LYS A 249 21.11 -5.32 28.41
C LYS A 249 20.16 -6.46 28.76
N LYS A 250 19.68 -6.49 30.01
CA LYS A 250 18.72 -7.52 30.47
C LYS A 250 17.41 -7.51 29.67
N ALA A 251 16.94 -6.32 29.30
CA ALA A 251 15.74 -6.20 28.46
C ALA A 251 15.98 -6.75 27.05
N LEU A 252 17.14 -6.46 26.43
CA LEU A 252 17.49 -7.01 25.12
C LEU A 252 17.66 -8.53 25.14
N GLU A 253 18.25 -9.10 26.19
CA GLU A 253 18.38 -10.57 26.35
C GLU A 253 17.00 -11.27 26.49
N LEU A 254 16.04 -10.60 27.13
CA LEU A 254 14.68 -11.12 27.27
C LEU A 254 13.92 -11.02 25.94
N VAL A 255 14.10 -9.91 25.23
CA VAL A 255 13.55 -9.71 23.88
C VAL A 255 14.12 -10.74 22.91
N GLU A 256 15.44 -10.95 22.91
CA GLU A 256 16.11 -11.94 22.06
C GLU A 256 15.55 -13.34 22.26
N ARG A 257 15.48 -13.81 23.52
CA ARG A 257 14.94 -15.14 23.83
C ARG A 257 13.51 -15.34 23.32
N ARG A 258 12.68 -14.30 23.42
CA ARG A 258 11.29 -14.36 22.96
C ARG A 258 11.19 -14.35 21.44
N LEU A 259 11.96 -13.49 20.79
CA LEU A 259 12.04 -13.44 19.32
C LEU A 259 12.54 -14.77 18.75
N ALA A 260 13.56 -15.37 19.36
CA ALA A 260 14.08 -16.69 19.00
C ALA A 260 13.01 -17.78 19.13
N SER A 261 12.31 -17.83 20.27
CA SER A 261 11.22 -18.78 20.49
C SER A 261 10.09 -18.65 19.46
N ASP A 262 9.71 -17.43 19.07
CA ASP A 262 8.66 -17.20 18.06
C ASP A 262 9.08 -17.56 16.63
N LEU A 263 10.39 -17.61 16.37
CA LEU A 263 10.99 -18.07 15.11
C LEU A 263 11.25 -19.59 15.09
N GLY A 264 11.04 -20.29 16.21
CA GLY A 264 11.32 -21.71 16.35
C GLY A 264 12.79 -22.05 16.58
N HIS A 265 13.57 -21.11 17.14
CA HIS A 265 14.96 -21.27 17.56
C HIS A 265 15.09 -21.51 19.07
#